data_AF-A0A8T5U7H1-F1
#
_entry.id   AF-A0A8T5U7H1-F1
#
_cell.length_a   1.000
_cell.length_b   1.000
_cell.length_c   1.000
_cell.angle_alpha   90.00
_cell.angle_beta   90.00
_cell.angle_gamma   90.00
#
_symmetry.space_group_name_H-M   'P 1'
#
loop_
_entity.id
_entity.type
_entity.pdbx_description
1 polymer ?
#
loop_
_entity_poly.entity_id
_entity_poly.type
_entity_poly.pdbx_seq_one_letter_code
_entity_poly.pdbx_strand_id
1 'polypeptide(L)' 'MENGEIKKTVRRLRLSDNLLRICTNISAIGKDVKQIYWWEVLTPTFTPTLKVKDCTITAVTQ' A
#
# COMPACT_ATOMS: atom_id res chain seq x y z
N MET A 1 3.26 -0.23 12.11
CA MET A 1 2.20 -0.45 13.11
C MET A 1 2.77 -1.31 14.21
N GLU A 2 2.47 -1.00 15.45
CA GLU A 2 2.85 -1.81 16.61
C GLU A 2 1.57 -2.09 17.39
N ASN A 3 1.27 -3.37 17.67
CA ASN A 3 0.07 -3.81 18.40
C ASN A 3 -1.27 -3.28 17.84
N GLY A 4 -1.37 -3.13 16.51
CA GLY A 4 -2.59 -2.66 15.86
C GLY A 4 -2.73 -1.14 15.75
N GLU A 5 -1.78 -0.37 16.31
CA GLU A 5 -1.82 1.09 16.29
C GLU A 5 -0.72 1.69 15.39
N ILE A 6 -1.03 2.85 14.80
CA ILE A 6 -0.07 3.65 14.03
C ILE A 6 0.68 4.55 15.00
N LYS A 7 1.90 4.16 15.38
CA LYS A 7 2.69 4.91 16.36
C LYS A 7 3.59 6.02 15.80
N LYS A 8 4.07 5.85 14.56
CA LYS A 8 5.07 6.75 13.97
C LYS A 8 4.81 6.95 12.48
N THR A 9 5.11 8.16 12.01
CA THR A 9 5.16 8.47 10.59
C THR A 9 6.55 8.15 10.05
N VAL A 10 6.61 7.34 9.00
CA VAL A 10 7.86 7.06 8.26
C VAL A 10 7.88 7.89 6.98
N ARG A 11 9.04 8.46 6.65
CA ARG A 11 9.26 9.25 5.44
C ARG A 11 10.38 8.61 4.63
N ARG A 12 10.46 8.94 3.33
CA ARG A 12 11.49 8.43 2.39
C ARG A 12 11.49 6.90 2.27
N LEU A 13 10.30 6.33 2.19
CA LEU A 13 10.08 4.91 2.00
C LEU A 13 9.94 4.61 0.51
N ARG A 14 10.57 3.54 0.04
CA ARG A 14 10.38 3.02 -1.31
C ARG A 14 9.72 1.65 -1.23
N LEU A 15 8.67 1.48 -2.03
CA LEU A 15 8.07 0.19 -2.30
C LEU A 15 8.63 -0.30 -3.63
N SER A 16 9.32 -1.44 -3.63
CA SER A 16 9.93 -2.02 -4.83
C SER A 16 9.69 -3.53 -4.82
N ASP A 17 8.52 -3.92 -5.31
CA ASP A 17 8.07 -5.30 -5.32
C ASP A 17 7.37 -5.62 -6.65
N ASN A 18 7.17 -6.90 -6.93
CA ASN A 18 6.44 -7.39 -8.08
C ASN A 18 4.93 -7.28 -7.86
N LEU A 19 4.19 -6.74 -8.83
CA LEU A 19 2.75 -6.53 -8.69
C LEU A 19 1.96 -7.83 -8.48
N LEU A 20 2.32 -8.91 -9.17
CA LEU A 20 1.66 -10.21 -9.01
C LEU A 20 1.90 -10.78 -7.60
N ARG A 21 3.10 -10.60 -7.06
CA ARG A 21 3.44 -10.96 -5.68
C ARG A 21 2.63 -10.14 -4.67
N ILE A 22 2.47 -8.84 -4.90
CA ILE A 22 1.60 -7.98 -4.09
C ILE A 22 0.16 -8.52 -4.11
N CYS A 23 -0.39 -8.81 -5.30
CA CYS A 23 -1.78 -9.28 -5.44
C CYS A 23 -2.01 -10.64 -4.75
N THR A 24 -1.06 -11.57 -4.86
CA THR A 24 -1.17 -12.90 -4.25
C THR A 24 -1.04 -12.86 -2.72
N ASN A 25 -0.35 -11.86 -2.17
CA ASN A 25 -0.15 -11.71 -0.73
C ASN A 25 -1.20 -10.80 -0.05
N ILE A 26 -2.29 -10.43 -0.74
CA ILE A 26 -3.40 -9.69 -0.13
C ILE A 26 -4.04 -10.57 0.96
N SER A 27 -4.02 -10.09 2.19
CA SER A 27 -4.52 -10.82 3.37
C SER A 27 -5.84 -10.29 3.93
N ALA A 28 -6.19 -9.06 3.61
CA ALA A 28 -7.48 -8.48 3.94
C ALA A 28 -7.82 -7.33 2.98
N ILE A 29 -9.11 -7.15 2.74
CA ILE A 29 -9.68 -6.08 1.91
C ILE A 29 -10.62 -5.28 2.80
N GLY A 30 -10.43 -3.96 2.84
CA GLY A 30 -11.28 -3.02 3.55
C GLY A 30 -12.65 -2.86 2.89
N LYS A 31 -13.63 -2.39 3.67
CA LYS A 31 -14.97 -2.06 3.14
C LYS A 31 -15.03 -0.65 2.53
N ASP A 32 -13.99 0.15 2.74
CA ASP A 32 -13.90 1.54 2.30
C ASP A 32 -13.41 1.61 0.85
N VAL A 33 -14.34 1.65 -0.10
CA VAL A 33 -14.02 1.87 -1.51
C VAL A 33 -13.89 3.37 -1.78
N LYS A 34 -12.75 3.79 -2.35
CA LYS A 34 -12.51 5.18 -2.72
C LYS A 34 -12.19 5.29 -4.21
N GLN A 35 -12.65 6.37 -4.84
CA GLN A 35 -12.27 6.68 -6.21
C GLN A 35 -10.93 7.40 -6.21
N ILE A 36 -9.97 6.87 -6.96
CA ILE A 36 -8.68 7.51 -7.19
C ILE A 36 -8.72 8.17 -8.56
N TYR A 37 -8.56 9.49 -8.56
CA TYR A 37 -8.45 10.32 -9.75
C TYR A 37 -7.38 11.39 -9.50
N TRP A 38 -6.29 11.33 -10.26
CA TRP A 38 -5.14 12.23 -10.15
C TRP A 38 -4.31 12.14 -11.44
N TRP A 39 -3.34 13.04 -11.59
CA TRP A 39 -2.60 13.22 -12.85
C TRP A 39 -1.88 11.97 -13.39
N GLU A 40 -1.47 11.03 -12.54
CA GLU A 40 -0.78 9.79 -12.93
C GLU A 40 -1.74 8.63 -13.28
N VAL A 41 -3.05 8.80 -13.07
CA VAL A 41 -4.07 7.78 -13.36
C VAL A 41 -4.94 8.24 -14.52
N LEU A 42 -4.74 7.59 -15.69
CA LEU A 42 -5.49 7.88 -16.92
C LEU A 42 -6.97 7.48 -16.82
N THR A 43 -7.27 6.39 -16.10
CA THR A 43 -8.63 5.87 -15.94
C THR A 43 -9.01 5.91 -14.47
N PRO A 44 -10.02 6.72 -14.07
CA PRO A 44 -10.48 6.78 -12.68
C PRO A 44 -10.79 5.37 -12.18
N THR A 45 -10.17 4.98 -11.06
CA THR A 45 -10.27 3.61 -10.55
C THR A 45 -10.81 3.61 -9.13
N PHE A 46 -11.77 2.73 -8.86
CA PHE A 46 -12.27 2.47 -7.52
C PHE A 46 -11.40 1.41 -6.86
N THR A 47 -10.77 1.73 -5.73
CA THR A 47 -9.95 0.77 -4.99
C THR A 47 -10.24 0.86 -3.49
N PRO A 48 -10.38 -0.29 -2.80
CA PRO A 48 -10.49 -0.32 -1.36
C PRO A 48 -9.12 -0.21 -0.68
N THR A 49 -9.11 -0.03 0.65
CA THR A 49 -7.88 -0.23 1.43
C THR A 49 -7.49 -1.71 1.44
N LEU A 50 -6.21 -2.02 1.20
CA LEU A 50 -5.69 -3.39 1.13
C LEU A 50 -4.63 -3.63 2.21
N LYS A 51 -4.67 -4.81 2.84
CA LYS A 51 -3.60 -5.30 3.72
C LYS A 51 -2.80 -6.37 3.02
N VAL A 52 -1.61 -6.01 2.55
CA VAL A 52 -0.69 -6.91 1.84
C VAL A 52 0.38 -7.41 2.81
N LYS A 53 0.66 -8.71 2.80
CA LYS A 53 1.76 -9.33 3.56
C LYS A 53 3.04 -9.36 2.73
N ASP A 54 4.17 -9.35 3.40
CA ASP A 54 5.49 -9.62 2.81
C ASP A 54 5.88 -8.72 1.61
N CYS A 55 5.53 -7.43 1.69
CA CYS A 55 5.97 -6.43 0.72
C CYS A 55 7.45 -6.08 0.90
N THR A 56 8.19 -6.02 -0.21
CA THR A 56 9.56 -5.51 -0.22
C THR A 56 9.58 -3.98 -0.10
N ILE A 57 9.90 -3.53 1.10
CA ILE A 57 10.00 -2.11 1.45
C ILE A 57 11.47 -1.80 1.79
N THR A 58 12.00 -0.76 1.15
CA THR A 58 13.33 -0.23 1.47
C THR A 58 13.21 1.19 2.00
N ALA A 59 14.02 1.50 3.01
CA ALA A 59 14.20 2.86 3.50
C ALA A 59 15.56 3.35 3.01
N VAL A 60 15.64 4.61 2.59
CA VAL A 60 16.94 5.22 2.30
C VAL A 60 17.60 5.52 3.65
N THR A 61 18.56 4.70 4.05
CA THR A 61 19.38 4.94 5.24
C THR A 61 20.23 6.19 5.00
N GLN A 62 20.17 7.14 5.94
CA GLN A 62 21.05 8.30 5.99
C GLN A 62 22.05 8.10 7.11
#